data_AF-A0A1K1R132-F1
#
_entry.id   AF-A0A1K1R132-F1
#
_cell.length_a   1.000
_cell.length_b   1.000
_cell.length_c   1.000
_cell.angle_alpha   90.00
_cell.angle_beta   90.00
_cell.angle_gamma   90.00
#
_symmetry.space_group_name_H-M   'P 1'
#
loop_
_entity.id
_entity.type
_entity.pdbx_description
1 polymer ?
#
loop_
_entity_poly.entity_id
_entity_poly.type
_entity_poly.pdbx_seq_one_letter_code
_entity_poly.pdbx_strand_id
1 'polypeptide(L)'
;MKHIFLFLTLFILYSCTNKSIECGDLLRRYGEKTQKIEFIDCEKGKGQTVLQAKYKVLGSNSEEIENFLIKKYGIGKLKFTCCGWESTNGYIKNAELLKINPNYILEISMYANAEKENLKGENYLELDKSKVVFYVIVKLLDV
;
A
#
# COMPACT_ATOMS: atom_id res chain seq x y z
N MET A 1 59.65 -37.31 -2.98
CA MET A 1 58.21 -37.69 -2.96
C MET A 1 57.54 -36.76 -1.96
N LYS A 2 56.86 -35.67 -2.39
CA LYS A 2 55.44 -35.63 -2.80
C LYS A 2 54.59 -36.32 -1.70
N HIS A 3 53.76 -35.66 -0.90
CA HIS A 3 52.77 -34.63 -1.24
C HIS A 3 52.41 -33.73 -0.05
N ILE A 4 52.40 -32.43 -0.31
CA ILE A 4 51.64 -31.40 0.42
C ILE A 4 50.16 -31.64 0.16
N PHE A 5 49.36 -31.84 1.21
CA PHE A 5 47.90 -31.88 1.11
C PHE A 5 47.37 -30.55 1.66
N LEU A 6 47.30 -29.56 0.77
CA LEU A 6 46.71 -28.25 1.03
C LEU A 6 45.18 -28.38 0.89
N PHE A 7 44.48 -28.68 1.99
CA PHE A 7 43.03 -28.56 2.03
C PHE A 7 42.67 -27.07 2.06
N LEU A 8 42.43 -26.51 0.88
CA LEU A 8 41.87 -25.17 0.70
C LEU A 8 40.38 -25.23 1.10
N THR A 9 40.08 -25.01 2.38
CA THR A 9 38.70 -24.86 2.87
C THR A 9 38.14 -23.54 2.37
N LEU A 10 37.43 -23.60 1.26
CA LEU A 10 36.68 -22.49 0.67
C LEU A 10 35.51 -22.16 1.61
N PHE A 11 35.73 -21.20 2.52
CA PHE A 11 34.68 -20.56 3.30
C PHE A 11 33.72 -19.84 2.35
N ILE A 12 32.58 -20.47 2.04
CA ILE A 12 31.46 -19.78 1.42
C ILE A 12 30.85 -18.88 2.51
N LEU A 13 31.31 -17.63 2.58
CA LEU A 13 30.63 -16.57 3.32
C LEU A 13 29.31 -16.31 2.60
N TYR A 14 28.26 -17.04 2.99
CA TYR A 14 26.88 -16.65 2.72
C TYR A 14 26.64 -15.34 3.46
N SER A 15 26.88 -14.22 2.80
CA SER A 15 26.33 -12.94 3.23
C SER A 15 24.81 -13.07 3.18
N CYS A 16 24.18 -13.25 4.34
CA CYS A 16 22.77 -12.94 4.51
C CYS A 16 22.61 -11.45 4.25
N THR A 17 22.30 -11.07 3.01
CA THR A 17 21.91 -9.70 2.68
C THR A 17 20.61 -9.44 3.42
N ASN A 18 20.69 -8.80 4.59
CA ASN A 18 19.52 -8.31 5.30
C ASN A 18 18.89 -7.22 4.44
N LYS A 19 17.96 -7.61 3.57
CA LYS A 19 17.27 -6.68 2.67
C LYS A 19 16.31 -5.86 3.53
N SER A 20 16.74 -4.66 3.92
CA SER A 20 15.84 -3.69 4.53
C SER A 20 14.72 -3.35 3.55
N ILE A 21 13.49 -3.30 4.06
CA ILE A 21 12.35 -2.88 3.26
C ILE A 21 12.33 -1.35 3.18
N GLU A 22 12.47 -0.82 1.98
CA GLU A 22 12.55 0.61 1.74
C GLU A 22 11.21 1.18 1.33
N CYS A 23 10.98 2.45 1.63
CA CYS A 23 9.78 3.15 1.17
C CYS A 23 9.68 3.23 -0.36
N GLY A 24 8.45 3.35 -0.85
CA GLY A 24 8.13 3.63 -2.25
C GLY A 24 6.75 3.13 -2.63
N ASP A 25 6.54 2.98 -3.94
CA ASP A 25 5.28 2.49 -4.52
C ASP A 25 5.05 1.00 -4.22
N LEU A 26 4.38 0.73 -3.10
CA LEU A 26 4.09 -0.62 -2.60
C LEU A 26 3.17 -1.40 -3.55
N LEU A 27 2.20 -0.74 -4.21
CA LEU A 27 1.33 -1.40 -5.18
C LEU A 27 2.13 -1.85 -6.41
N ARG A 28 3.04 -1.01 -6.91
CA ARG A 28 3.92 -1.41 -8.03
C ARG A 28 4.88 -2.51 -7.66
N ARG A 29 5.39 -2.55 -6.42
CA ARG A 29 6.37 -3.55 -5.98
C ARG A 29 5.74 -4.89 -5.60
N TYR A 30 4.59 -4.86 -4.91
CA TYR A 30 4.07 -6.02 -4.20
C TYR A 30 2.61 -6.34 -4.51
N GLY A 31 1.96 -5.55 -5.36
CA GLY A 31 0.60 -5.76 -5.83
C GLY A 31 0.46 -5.50 -7.33
N GLU A 32 -0.76 -5.19 -7.73
CA GLU A 32 -1.12 -4.71 -9.06
C GLU A 32 -1.61 -3.26 -9.01
N LYS A 33 -1.14 -2.46 -9.95
CA LYS A 33 -1.44 -1.04 -10.00
C LYS A 33 -1.94 -0.64 -11.38
N THR A 34 -3.01 0.14 -11.42
CA THR A 34 -3.49 0.77 -12.66
C THR A 34 -2.93 2.18 -12.76
N GLN A 35 -2.86 2.74 -13.99
CA GLN A 35 -2.36 4.10 -14.23
C GLN A 35 -3.23 5.20 -13.59
N LYS A 36 -4.48 4.88 -13.25
CA LYS A 36 -5.44 5.79 -12.61
C LYS A 36 -5.27 5.91 -11.09
N ILE A 37 -4.36 5.12 -10.51
CA ILE A 37 -3.92 5.22 -9.12
C ILE A 37 -2.54 5.90 -9.13
N GLU A 38 -2.47 7.17 -8.77
CA GLU A 38 -1.23 7.94 -8.78
C GLU A 38 -0.50 7.78 -7.45
N PHE A 39 0.79 7.42 -7.46
CA PHE A 39 1.58 7.35 -6.23
C PHE A 39 1.94 8.76 -5.76
N ILE A 40 1.67 9.08 -4.49
CA ILE A 40 2.00 10.38 -3.89
C ILE A 40 3.31 10.26 -3.12
N ASP A 41 3.30 9.43 -2.08
CA ASP A 41 4.40 9.30 -1.15
C ASP A 41 4.36 7.94 -0.43
N CYS A 42 5.45 7.69 0.29
CA CYS A 42 5.55 6.61 1.24
C CYS A 42 6.32 7.12 2.45
N GLU A 43 5.89 6.71 3.64
CA GLU A 43 6.54 6.99 4.91
C GLU A 43 6.72 5.73 5.76
N LYS A 44 7.63 5.80 6.73
CA LYS A 44 7.75 4.78 7.77
C LYS A 44 6.57 4.88 8.72
N GLY A 45 5.95 3.76 9.03
CA GLY A 45 4.85 3.70 9.99
C GLY A 45 5.32 3.70 11.44
N LYS A 46 4.36 3.49 12.34
CA LYS A 46 4.57 3.30 13.78
C LYS A 46 3.80 2.06 14.25
N GLY A 47 4.24 1.46 15.35
CA GLY A 47 3.62 0.25 15.89
C GLY A 47 3.73 -0.90 14.90
N GLN A 48 2.60 -1.53 14.58
CA GLN A 48 2.54 -2.64 13.61
C GLN A 48 2.70 -2.19 12.16
N THR A 49 2.54 -0.90 11.85
CA THR A 49 2.77 -0.40 10.49
C THR A 49 4.26 -0.19 10.25
N VAL A 50 4.82 -0.96 9.32
CA VAL A 50 6.22 -0.86 8.89
C VAL A 50 6.38 0.30 7.89
N LEU A 51 5.55 0.30 6.84
CA LEU A 51 5.51 1.34 5.81
C LEU A 51 4.06 1.69 5.49
N GLN A 52 3.81 2.94 5.10
CA GLN A 52 2.53 3.41 4.58
C GLN A 52 2.77 4.16 3.28
N ALA A 53 2.13 3.70 2.20
CA ALA A 53 2.13 4.39 0.91
C ALA A 53 0.75 4.99 0.64
N LYS A 54 0.73 6.23 0.15
CA LYS A 54 -0.49 6.95 -0.21
C LYS A 54 -0.57 7.15 -1.71
N TYR A 55 -1.78 7.01 -2.22
CA TYR A 55 -2.07 7.18 -3.64
C TYR A 55 -3.26 8.09 -3.82
N LYS A 56 -3.28 8.85 -4.93
CA LYS A 56 -4.38 9.71 -5.34
C LYS A 56 -5.21 9.04 -6.43
N VAL A 57 -6.51 9.22 -6.36
CA VAL A 57 -7.48 8.79 -7.36
C VAL A 57 -8.41 9.97 -7.63
N LEU A 58 -8.55 10.35 -8.90
CA LEU A 58 -9.53 11.36 -9.31
C LEU A 58 -10.94 10.84 -9.07
N GLY A 59 -11.85 11.71 -8.61
CA GLY A 59 -13.25 11.36 -8.39
C GLY A 59 -13.93 10.75 -9.61
N SER A 60 -13.62 11.26 -10.80
CA SER A 60 -14.14 10.71 -12.07
C SER A 60 -13.76 9.25 -12.33
N ASN A 61 -12.73 8.74 -11.66
CA ASN A 61 -12.27 7.35 -11.74
C ASN A 61 -12.66 6.54 -10.49
N SER A 62 -13.34 7.12 -9.51
CA SER A 62 -13.50 6.49 -8.18
C SER A 62 -14.25 5.16 -8.24
N GLU A 63 -15.28 5.05 -9.07
CA GLU A 63 -16.09 3.83 -9.19
C GLU A 63 -15.31 2.69 -9.86
N GLU A 64 -14.58 2.99 -10.93
CA GLU A 64 -13.72 2.02 -11.61
C GLU A 64 -12.64 1.50 -10.66
N ILE A 65 -12.00 2.41 -9.91
CA ILE A 65 -10.95 2.03 -8.96
C ILE A 65 -11.53 1.29 -7.76
N GLU A 66 -12.67 1.70 -7.22
CA GLU A 66 -13.38 0.96 -6.16
C GLU A 66 -13.62 -0.50 -6.62
N ASN A 67 -14.19 -0.70 -7.80
CA ASN A 67 -14.45 -2.03 -8.35
C ASN A 67 -13.16 -2.85 -8.58
N PHE A 68 -12.10 -2.21 -9.07
CA PHE A 68 -10.78 -2.84 -9.22
C PHE A 68 -10.24 -3.31 -7.87
N LEU A 69 -10.26 -2.45 -6.85
CA LEU A 69 -9.72 -2.77 -5.53
C LEU A 69 -10.57 -3.82 -4.81
N ILE A 70 -11.90 -3.81 -4.95
CA ILE A 70 -12.79 -4.86 -4.43
C ILE A 70 -12.40 -6.20 -5.05
N LYS A 71 -12.33 -6.26 -6.38
CA LYS A 71 -12.02 -7.51 -7.10
C LYS A 71 -10.61 -8.02 -6.81
N LYS A 72 -9.64 -7.11 -6.70
CA LYS A 72 -8.22 -7.47 -6.60
C LYS A 72 -7.77 -7.72 -5.17
N TYR A 73 -8.27 -6.94 -4.23
CA TYR A 73 -7.77 -6.88 -2.85
C TYR A 73 -8.85 -7.16 -1.80
N GLY A 74 -10.11 -7.30 -2.20
CA GLY A 74 -11.19 -7.62 -1.27
C GLY A 74 -11.54 -6.48 -0.31
N ILE A 75 -11.25 -5.22 -0.67
CA ILE A 75 -11.75 -4.08 0.11
C ILE A 75 -13.29 -4.07 0.08
N GLY A 76 -13.92 -3.44 1.07
CA GLY A 76 -15.38 -3.24 1.05
C GLY A 76 -15.80 -2.16 0.05
N LYS A 77 -17.09 -2.15 -0.30
CA LYS A 77 -17.69 -0.99 -0.99
C LYS A 77 -17.56 0.26 -0.15
N LEU A 78 -17.30 1.39 -0.80
CA LEU A 78 -17.28 2.71 -0.19
C LEU A 78 -18.65 3.03 0.39
N LYS A 79 -18.67 3.40 1.67
CA LYS A 79 -19.86 3.90 2.37
C LYS A 79 -19.62 5.34 2.77
N PHE A 80 -20.66 6.15 2.70
CA PHE A 80 -20.60 7.49 3.23
C PHE A 80 -20.75 7.44 4.76
N THR A 81 -19.75 7.93 5.49
CA THR A 81 -19.70 7.90 6.96
C THR A 81 -19.14 9.22 7.49
N CYS A 82 -19.88 9.85 8.42
CA CYS A 82 -19.61 11.18 8.99
C CYS A 82 -19.59 12.30 7.94
N CYS A 83 -18.49 12.42 7.20
CA CYS A 83 -18.17 13.52 6.31
C CYS A 83 -17.36 13.07 5.07
N GLY A 84 -17.28 11.76 4.83
CA GLY A 84 -16.43 11.19 3.79
C GLY A 84 -16.91 9.85 3.30
N TRP A 85 -16.16 9.30 2.35
CA TRP A 85 -16.36 7.97 1.81
C TRP A 85 -15.26 7.05 2.33
N GLU A 86 -15.60 5.87 2.84
CA GLU A 86 -14.62 4.93 3.39
C GLU A 86 -14.96 3.48 3.02
N SER A 87 -13.93 2.67 2.75
CA SER A 87 -14.04 1.22 2.56
C SER A 87 -13.62 0.47 3.81
N THR A 88 -14.12 -0.76 4.01
CA THR A 88 -13.41 -1.70 4.89
C THR A 88 -12.10 -2.15 4.25
N ASN A 89 -11.15 -2.57 5.08
CA ASN A 89 -9.83 -2.98 4.61
C ASN A 89 -9.87 -4.31 3.85
N GLY A 90 -9.02 -4.40 2.84
CA GLY A 90 -8.63 -5.65 2.18
C GLY A 90 -7.20 -6.03 2.59
N TYR A 91 -6.88 -7.32 2.51
CA TYR A 91 -5.58 -7.84 2.93
C TYR A 91 -5.00 -8.82 1.92
N ILE A 92 -3.72 -8.67 1.60
CA ILE A 92 -2.99 -9.61 0.75
C ILE A 92 -1.63 -9.97 1.33
N LYS A 93 -1.20 -11.20 1.03
CA LYS A 93 0.18 -11.65 1.23
C LYS A 93 0.93 -11.59 -0.09
N ASN A 94 2.21 -11.25 -0.03
CA ASN A 94 3.11 -11.25 -1.20
C ASN A 94 4.32 -12.16 -0.92
N ALA A 95 4.66 -13.03 -1.87
CA ALA A 95 5.74 -14.01 -1.69
C ALA A 95 7.12 -13.38 -1.46
N GLU A 96 7.39 -12.19 -2.00
CA GLU A 96 8.66 -11.49 -1.76
C GLU A 96 8.71 -10.89 -0.35
N LEU A 97 7.60 -10.35 0.14
CA LEU A 97 7.49 -9.84 1.51
C LEU A 97 7.65 -10.97 2.53
N LEU A 98 7.03 -12.13 2.29
CA LEU A 98 7.11 -13.28 3.18
C LEU A 98 8.53 -13.88 3.29
N LYS A 99 9.39 -13.67 2.29
CA LYS A 99 10.82 -14.04 2.37
C LYS A 99 11.62 -13.10 3.27
N ILE A 100 11.15 -11.87 3.46
CA ILE A 100 11.78 -10.88 4.33
C ILE A 100 11.29 -11.10 5.78
N ASN A 101 9.98 -11.17 5.98
CA ASN A 101 9.37 -11.49 7.26
C ASN A 101 8.05 -12.24 7.02
N PRO A 102 7.86 -13.47 7.56
CA PRO A 102 6.64 -14.26 7.35
C PRO A 102 5.37 -13.64 7.95
N ASN A 103 5.50 -12.67 8.84
CA ASN A 103 4.39 -11.93 9.45
C ASN A 103 3.92 -10.74 8.61
N TYR A 104 4.62 -10.43 7.51
CA TYR A 104 4.25 -9.31 6.66
C TYR A 104 2.95 -9.55 5.89
N ILE A 105 2.06 -8.56 5.98
CA ILE A 105 0.82 -8.47 5.23
C ILE A 105 0.62 -7.06 4.69
N LEU A 106 0.01 -6.93 3.52
CA LEU A 106 -0.42 -5.64 3.00
C LEU A 106 -1.89 -5.43 3.35
N GLU A 107 -2.18 -4.32 4.01
CA GLU A 107 -3.52 -3.78 4.23
C GLU A 107 -3.78 -2.70 3.16
N ILE A 108 -4.94 -2.78 2.49
CA ILE A 108 -5.35 -1.84 1.45
C ILE A 108 -6.71 -1.24 1.84
N SER A 109 -6.85 0.06 1.75
CA SER A 109 -8.13 0.77 1.92
C SER A 109 -8.25 1.97 0.98
N MET A 110 -9.48 2.43 0.78
CA MET A 110 -9.80 3.60 -0.03
C MET A 110 -10.70 4.54 0.77
N TYR A 111 -10.41 5.85 0.71
CA TYR A 111 -11.21 6.85 1.39
C TYR A 111 -11.21 8.21 0.68
N ALA A 112 -12.12 9.10 1.07
CA ALA A 112 -12.12 10.50 0.67
C ALA A 112 -12.77 11.40 1.72
N ASN A 113 -12.28 12.63 1.85
CA ASN A 113 -12.99 13.70 2.58
C ASN A 113 -13.96 14.40 1.62
N ALA A 114 -15.25 14.44 1.97
CA ALA A 114 -16.29 15.12 1.19
C ALA A 114 -16.52 16.57 1.63
N GLU A 115 -15.91 17.03 2.72
CA GLU A 115 -16.01 18.42 3.17
C GLU A 115 -15.39 19.37 2.14
N LYS A 116 -16.15 20.42 1.82
CA LYS A 116 -15.76 21.50 0.93
C LYS A 116 -16.18 22.82 1.55
N GLU A 117 -15.43 23.86 1.21
CA GLU A 117 -15.76 25.23 1.57
C GLU A 117 -16.28 25.96 0.33
N ASN A 118 -17.40 26.67 0.46
CA ASN A 118 -17.93 27.50 -0.62
C ASN A 118 -17.23 28.88 -0.65
N LEU A 119 -17.54 29.72 -1.64
CA LEU A 119 -16.94 31.06 -1.78
C LEU A 119 -17.23 32.01 -0.60
N LYS A 120 -18.17 31.66 0.27
CA LYS A 120 -18.53 32.43 1.48
C LYS A 120 -17.84 31.91 2.74
N GLY A 121 -17.00 30.88 2.63
CA GLY A 121 -16.36 30.24 3.79
C GLY A 121 -17.25 29.23 4.51
N GLU A 122 -18.40 28.84 3.94
CA GLU A 122 -19.31 27.89 4.58
C GLU A 122 -18.98 26.46 4.16
N ASN A 123 -18.91 25.56 5.13
CA ASN A 123 -18.67 24.15 4.89
C ASN A 123 -19.92 23.43 4.40
N TYR A 124 -19.75 22.56 3.40
CA TYR A 124 -20.77 21.64 2.90
C TYR A 124 -20.16 20.27 2.56
N LEU A 125 -21.02 19.26 2.40
CA LEU A 125 -20.61 17.92 2.00
C LEU A 125 -20.87 17.71 0.50
N GLU A 126 -19.81 17.46 -0.26
CA GLU A 126 -19.87 17.11 -1.68
C GLU A 126 -20.12 15.61 -1.83
N LEU A 127 -21.37 15.23 -2.11
CA LEU A 127 -21.78 13.84 -2.25
C LEU A 127 -21.51 13.28 -3.65
N ASP A 128 -21.30 14.14 -4.65
CA ASP A 128 -20.93 13.71 -5.99
C ASP A 128 -19.47 13.23 -5.99
N LYS A 129 -19.29 11.90 -5.97
CA LYS A 129 -17.96 11.26 -5.99
C LYS A 129 -17.07 11.81 -7.10
N SER A 130 -17.63 12.22 -8.25
CA SER A 130 -16.83 12.75 -9.37
C SER A 130 -16.10 14.06 -9.05
N LYS A 131 -16.59 14.81 -8.05
CA LYS A 131 -16.04 16.11 -7.60
C LYS A 131 -15.15 15.99 -6.35
N VAL A 132 -15.00 14.79 -5.82
CA VAL A 132 -14.20 14.50 -4.63
C VAL A 132 -12.87 13.83 -5.03
N VAL A 133 -11.80 14.14 -4.33
CA VAL A 133 -10.50 13.45 -4.51
C VAL A 133 -10.45 12.27 -3.55
N PHE A 134 -10.17 11.09 -4.09
CA PHE A 134 -10.01 9.87 -3.32
C PHE A 134 -8.54 9.55 -3.07
N TYR A 135 -8.30 8.82 -2.01
CA TYR A 135 -7.01 8.29 -1.65
C TYR A 135 -7.09 6.79 -1.43
N VAL A 136 -6.07 6.08 -1.89
CA VAL A 136 -5.83 4.69 -1.51
C VAL A 136 -4.67 4.69 -0.54
N ILE A 137 -4.80 3.93 0.55
CA ILE A 137 -3.73 3.69 1.51
C ILE A 137 -3.34 2.24 1.41
N VAL A 138 -2.03 2.01 1.29
CA VAL A 138 -1.45 0.67 1.40
C VAL A 138 -0.45 0.67 2.54
N LYS A 139 -0.72 -0.15 3.55
CA LYS A 139 0.18 -0.34 4.69
C LYS A 139 0.83 -1.71 4.59
N LEU A 140 2.13 -1.75 4.82
CA LEU A 140 2.82 -2.98 5.19
C LEU A 140 2.73 -3.13 6.70
N LEU A 141 2.12 -4.22 7.17
CA LEU A 141 1.98 -4.53 8.59
C LEU A 141 2.86 -5.72 8.97
N ASP A 142 3.35 -5.71 10.21
CA ASP A 142 3.97 -6.85 10.90
C ASP A 142 2.99 -7.36 11.98
N VAL A 143 2.34 -8.51 11.72
CA VAL A 143 1.21 -9.03 12.52
C VAL A 143 1.43 -10.42 13.09
#